data_AF-A0A2N1J8F6-F1
#
_entry.id   AF-A0A2N1J8F6-F1
#
_cell.length_a   1.000
_cell.length_b   1.000
_cell.length_c   1.000
_cell.angle_alpha   90.00
_cell.angle_beta   90.00
_cell.angle_gamma   90.00
#
_symmetry.space_group_name_H-M   'P 1'
#
loop_
_entity.id
_entity.type
_entity.pdbx_description
1 polymer ?
#
loop_
_entity_poly.entity_id
_entity_poly.type
_entity_poly.pdbx_seq_one_letter_code
_entity_poly.pdbx_strand_id
1 'polypeptide(L)'
;MAGPNMELFRFALYLAFPLGFMVYFGDPAWYDKYVIPIRERYVPPETDFRQPKSREELQELLAKKRGNAPHSTSAPLHPELARSLAAWSNADDARLV
;
A
#
# COMPACT_ATOMS: atom_id res chain seq x y z
N MET A 1 31.46 33.73 -14.37
CA MET A 1 30.90 32.67 -15.24
C MET A 1 32.03 31.72 -15.60
N ALA A 2 32.10 30.56 -14.97
CA ALA A 2 33.17 29.60 -15.23
C ALA A 2 33.00 29.09 -16.68
N GLY A 3 34.03 29.29 -17.52
CA GLY A 3 33.94 29.22 -18.99
C GLY A 3 33.55 27.86 -19.59
N PRO A 4 33.71 27.67 -20.91
CA PRO A 4 33.17 26.53 -21.69
C PRO A 4 33.45 25.15 -21.11
N ASN A 5 34.58 24.96 -20.42
CA ASN A 5 34.95 23.70 -19.77
C ASN A 5 33.95 23.26 -18.67
N MET A 6 33.33 24.21 -17.97
CA MET A 6 32.32 23.90 -16.94
C MET A 6 30.97 23.53 -17.52
N GLU A 7 30.65 23.98 -18.74
CA GLU A 7 29.46 23.54 -19.46
C GLU A 7 29.62 22.09 -19.92
N LEU A 8 30.79 21.75 -20.47
CA LEU A 8 31.11 20.38 -20.87
C LEU A 8 31.10 19.41 -19.69
N PHE A 9 31.67 19.79 -18.54
CA PHE A 9 31.63 18.96 -17.33
C PHE A 9 30.20 18.71 -16.84
N ARG A 10 29.38 19.77 -16.74
CA ARG A 10 27.97 19.63 -16.30
C ARG A 10 27.16 18.76 -17.26
N PHE A 11 27.34 18.96 -18.56
CA PHE A 11 26.71 18.14 -19.58
C PHE A 11 27.10 16.66 -19.44
N ALA A 12 28.40 16.37 -19.34
CA ALA A 12 28.89 15.01 -19.16
C ALA A 12 28.34 14.38 -17.87
N LEU A 13 28.29 15.12 -16.77
CA LEU A 13 27.72 14.64 -15.52
C LEU A 13 26.22 14.34 -15.63
N TYR A 14 25.45 15.24 -16.24
CA TYR A 14 24.01 15.03 -16.44
C TYR A 14 23.69 13.88 -17.39
N LEU A 15 24.60 13.53 -18.29
CA LEU A 15 24.45 12.36 -19.14
C LEU A 15 24.93 11.09 -18.41
N ALA A 16 26.14 11.09 -17.86
CA ALA A 16 26.75 9.93 -17.25
C ALA A 16 26.03 9.48 -15.97
N PHE A 17 25.49 10.41 -15.19
CA PHE A 17 24.80 10.08 -13.94
C PHE A 17 23.57 9.19 -14.14
N PRO A 18 22.54 9.59 -14.93
CA PRO A 18 21.38 8.73 -15.15
C PRO A 18 21.72 7.46 -15.92
N LEU A 19 22.64 7.51 -16.90
CA LEU A 19 23.07 6.31 -17.63
C LEU A 19 23.79 5.31 -16.71
N GLY A 20 24.73 5.77 -15.89
CA GLY A 20 25.42 4.93 -14.93
C GLY A 20 24.47 4.33 -13.91
N PHE A 21 23.49 5.12 -13.44
CA PHE A 21 22.44 4.63 -12.56
C PHE A 21 21.60 3.53 -13.23
N MET A 22 21.19 3.72 -14.49
CA MET A 22 20.45 2.71 -15.24
C MET A 22 21.24 1.44 -15.48
N VAL A 23 22.54 1.53 -15.79
CA VAL A 23 23.39 0.35 -15.99
C VAL A 23 23.58 -0.42 -14.68
N TYR A 24 23.81 0.29 -13.57
CA TYR A 24 24.05 -0.36 -12.29
C TYR A 24 22.77 -0.98 -11.70
N PHE A 25 21.68 -0.23 -11.63
CA PHE A 25 20.42 -0.71 -11.06
C PHE A 25 19.55 -1.51 -12.04
N GLY A 26 19.82 -1.42 -13.33
CA GLY A 26 19.14 -2.20 -14.37
C GLY A 26 19.75 -3.58 -14.61
N ASP A 27 20.87 -3.91 -13.96
CA ASP A 27 21.44 -5.26 -14.00
C ASP A 27 20.47 -6.27 -13.33
N PRO A 28 20.03 -7.33 -14.04
CA PRO A 28 19.21 -8.38 -13.45
C PRO A 28 19.82 -8.99 -12.18
N ALA A 29 21.15 -9.13 -12.13
CA ALA A 29 21.82 -9.68 -10.96
C ALA A 29 21.69 -8.79 -9.71
N TRP A 30 21.66 -7.46 -9.91
CA TRP A 30 21.39 -6.52 -8.83
C TRP A 30 19.97 -6.71 -8.27
N TYR A 31 18.98 -6.84 -9.16
CA TYR A 31 17.59 -7.09 -8.79
C TYR A 31 17.43 -8.37 -7.97
N ASP A 32 18.03 -9.48 -8.43
CA ASP A 32 17.96 -10.77 -7.75
C ASP A 32 18.59 -10.73 -6.37
N LYS A 33 19.69 -9.99 -6.22
CA LYS A 33 20.42 -9.89 -4.95
C LYS A 33 19.76 -8.99 -3.92
N TYR A 34 19.16 -7.88 -4.34
CA TYR A 34 18.69 -6.83 -3.42
C TYR A 34 17.17 -6.71 -3.33
N VAL A 35 16.42 -7.01 -4.39
CA VAL A 35 14.97 -6.80 -4.42
C VAL A 35 14.20 -8.07 -4.07
N ILE A 36 14.56 -9.22 -4.67
CA ILE A 36 13.84 -10.48 -4.44
C ILE A 36 13.81 -10.89 -2.96
N PRO A 37 14.92 -10.85 -2.19
CA PRO A 37 14.91 -11.30 -0.80
C PRO A 37 14.02 -10.45 0.13
N ILE A 38 13.78 -9.19 -0.24
CA ILE A 38 12.96 -8.27 0.56
C ILE A 38 11.49 -8.30 0.10
N ARG A 39 11.22 -8.79 -1.10
CA ARG A 39 9.86 -8.87 -1.69
C ARG A 39 8.87 -9.53 -0.73
N GLU A 40 9.25 -10.63 -0.10
CA GLU A 40 8.40 -11.40 0.81
C GLU A 40 7.93 -10.59 2.04
N ARG A 41 8.65 -9.52 2.40
CA ARG A 41 8.26 -8.64 3.50
C ARG A 41 7.10 -7.71 3.13
N TYR A 42 6.99 -7.35 1.86
CA TYR A 42 6.05 -6.32 1.37
C TYR A 42 4.93 -6.90 0.53
N VAL A 43 5.13 -8.06 -0.07
CA VAL A 43 4.07 -8.78 -0.78
C VAL A 43 3.20 -9.45 0.27
N PRO A 44 1.91 -9.09 0.38
CA PRO A 44 1.00 -9.81 1.26
C PRO A 44 0.99 -11.28 0.84
N PRO A 45 0.89 -12.23 1.79
CA PRO A 45 0.86 -13.64 1.46
C PRO A 45 -0.25 -13.90 0.45
N GLU A 46 0.03 -14.74 -0.55
CA GLU A 46 -0.99 -15.15 -1.51
C GLU A 46 -2.16 -15.72 -0.72
N THR A 47 -3.24 -14.95 -0.69
CA THR A 47 -4.45 -15.31 0.05
C THR A 47 -5.48 -15.65 -1.01
N ASP A 48 -6.16 -16.78 -0.86
CA ASP A 48 -7.33 -17.15 -1.68
C ASP A 48 -8.54 -16.21 -1.48
N PHE A 49 -8.32 -15.04 -0.87
CA PHE A 49 -9.35 -14.05 -0.62
C PHE A 49 -9.82 -13.46 -1.95
N ARG A 50 -10.99 -13.92 -2.38
CA ARG A 50 -11.74 -13.33 -3.48
C ARG A 50 -12.67 -12.27 -2.90
N GLN A 51 -12.65 -11.08 -3.49
CA GLN A 51 -13.59 -10.03 -3.13
C GLN A 51 -15.02 -10.50 -3.45
N PRO A 52 -15.97 -10.40 -2.50
CA PRO A 52 -17.36 -10.79 -2.74
C PRO A 52 -17.96 -9.88 -3.80
N LYS A 53 -18.65 -10.48 -4.78
CA LYS A 53 -19.25 -9.76 -5.91
C LYS A 53 -20.73 -9.48 -5.70
N SER A 54 -21.36 -10.18 -4.77
CA SER A 54 -22.76 -9.98 -4.40
C SER A 54 -22.90 -9.55 -2.95
N ARG A 55 -24.04 -8.93 -2.63
CA ARG A 55 -24.38 -8.52 -1.26
C ARG A 55 -24.53 -9.72 -0.32
N GLU A 56 -25.03 -10.83 -0.85
CA GLU A 56 -25.24 -12.09 -0.11
C GLU A 56 -23.89 -12.71 0.28
N GLU A 57 -22.95 -12.82 -0.67
CA GLU A 57 -21.57 -13.27 -0.43
C GLU A 57 -20.86 -12.40 0.62
N LEU A 58 -21.09 -11.09 0.57
CA LEU A 58 -20.53 -10.16 1.55
C LEU A 58 -21.07 -10.43 2.96
N GLN A 59 -22.38 -10.63 3.10
CA GLN A 59 -23.01 -10.93 4.40
C GLN A 59 -22.51 -12.26 4.96
N GLU A 60 -22.38 -13.29 4.12
CA GLU A 60 -21.84 -14.59 4.51
C GLU A 60 -20.39 -14.47 4.98
N LEU A 61 -19.55 -13.73 4.26
CA LEU A 61 -18.15 -13.50 4.62
C LEU A 61 -18.03 -12.75 5.95
N LEU A 62 -18.86 -11.73 6.17
CA LEU A 62 -18.91 -10.98 7.43
C LEU A 62 -19.36 -11.86 8.60
N ALA A 63 -20.38 -12.70 8.39
CA ALA A 63 -20.85 -13.65 9.39
C ALA A 63 -19.75 -14.67 9.74
N LYS A 64 -19.08 -15.24 8.72
CA LYS A 64 -17.94 -16.14 8.88
C LYS A 64 -16.79 -15.49 9.65
N LYS A 65 -16.44 -14.23 9.31
CA LYS A 65 -15.37 -13.49 10.00
C LYS A 65 -15.72 -13.16 11.45
N ARG A 66 -17.00 -12.86 11.73
CA ARG A 66 -17.50 -12.62 13.09
C ARG A 66 -17.48 -13.90 13.94
N GLY A 67 -17.83 -15.04 13.35
CA GLY A 67 -17.81 -16.35 14.04
C GLY A 67 -16.40 -16.92 14.25
N ASN A 68 -15.48 -16.66 13.32
CA ASN A 68 -14.09 -17.15 13.38
C ASN A 68 -13.15 -16.22 14.17
N ALA A 69 -13.66 -15.12 14.74
CA ALA A 69 -12.92 -14.29 15.68
C ALA A 69 -12.97 -14.97 17.07
N PRO A 70 -11.88 -15.58 17.57
CA PRO A 70 -11.85 -16.08 18.93
C PRO A 70 -11.85 -14.88 19.87
N HIS A 71 -13.02 -14.42 20.32
CA HIS A 71 -13.17 -13.48 21.44
C HIS A 71 -12.10 -12.36 21.48
N SER A 72 -11.77 -11.78 20.32
CA SER A 72 -10.91 -10.60 20.29
C SER A 72 -11.80 -9.46 20.73
N THR A 73 -11.73 -9.24 22.04
CA THR A 73 -12.10 -8.03 22.75
C THR A 73 -12.02 -6.86 21.77
N SER A 74 -13.18 -6.35 21.37
CA SER A 74 -13.26 -4.95 20.99
C SER A 74 -12.63 -4.20 22.16
N ALA A 75 -11.37 -3.77 22.02
CA ALA A 75 -10.86 -2.72 22.86
C ALA A 75 -11.96 -1.65 22.83
N PRO A 76 -12.51 -1.24 23.99
CA PRO A 76 -13.63 -0.30 23.99
C PRO A 76 -13.22 0.87 23.10
N LEU A 77 -14.01 1.09 22.04
CA LEU A 77 -13.73 2.14 21.08
C LEU A 77 -13.49 3.42 21.87
N HIS A 78 -12.41 4.13 21.54
CA HIS A 78 -12.14 5.41 22.19
C HIS A 78 -13.42 6.26 22.14
N PRO A 79 -13.85 6.89 23.24
CA PRO A 79 -15.18 7.48 23.37
C PRO A 79 -15.51 8.51 22.27
N GLU A 80 -14.50 9.25 21.80
CA GLU A 80 -14.65 10.18 20.67
C GLU A 80 -14.95 9.47 19.34
N LEU A 81 -14.34 8.30 19.13
CA LEU A 81 -14.52 7.50 17.91
C LEU A 81 -15.87 6.79 17.92
N ALA A 82 -16.34 6.36 19.10
CA ALA A 82 -17.70 5.86 19.26
C ALA A 82 -18.75 6.95 18.97
N ARG A 83 -18.53 8.18 19.47
CA ARG A 83 -19.41 9.34 19.19
C ARG A 83 -19.41 9.71 17.71
N SER A 84 -18.24 9.76 17.07
CA SER A 84 -18.16 10.11 15.66
C SER A 84 -18.84 9.07 14.78
N LEU A 85 -18.66 7.77 15.06
CA LEU A 85 -19.35 6.72 14.33
C LEU A 85 -20.87 6.76 14.50
N ALA A 86 -21.35 7.05 15.71
CA ALA A 86 -22.79 7.23 15.96
C ALA A 86 -23.35 8.46 15.22
N ALA A 87 -22.60 9.55 15.15
CA ALA A 87 -22.99 10.71 14.37
C ALA A 87 -23.04 10.40 12.86
N TRP A 88 -22.10 9.59 12.36
CA TRP A 88 -22.07 9.17 10.96
C TRP A 88 -23.21 8.22 10.60
N SER A 89 -23.57 7.26 11.45
CA SER A 89 -24.71 6.36 11.15
C SER A 89 -26.02 7.13 11.01
N ASN A 90 -26.26 8.10 11.89
CA ASN A 90 -27.46 8.95 11.83
C ASN A 90 -27.48 9.84 10.57
N ALA A 91 -26.31 10.22 10.05
CA ALA A 91 -26.21 11.03 8.84
C ALA A 91 -26.44 10.21 7.56
N ASP A 92 -26.01 8.94 7.55
CA ASP A 92 -26.24 8.04 6.42
C ASP A 92 -27.72 7.65 6.30
N ASP A 93 -28.41 7.37 7.41
CA ASP A 93 -29.85 7.08 7.42
C ASP A 93 -30.69 8.26 6.86
N ALA A 94 -30.27 9.49 7.12
CA ALA A 94 -30.92 10.70 6.60
C ALA A 94 -30.65 10.97 5.11
N ARG A 95 -29.62 10.34 4.52
CA ARG A 95 -29.25 10.49 3.09
C ARG A 95 -29.84 9.41 2.18
N LEU A 96 -30.34 8.32 2.77
CA LEU A 96 -30.93 7.18 2.05
C LEU A 96 -32.46 7.26 1.91
N VAL A 97 -33.07 8.40 2.28
CA VAL A 97 -34.48 8.76 2.04
C VAL A 97 -34.55 9.81 0.93
#